data_AF-A0AA51RQR5-F1
#
_entry.id   AF-A0AA51RQR5-F1
#
_cell.length_a   1.000
_cell.length_b   1.000
_cell.length_c   1.000
_cell.angle_alpha   90.00
_cell.angle_beta   90.00
_cell.angle_gamma   90.00
#
_symmetry.space_group_name_H-M   'P 1'
#
loop_
_entity.id
_entity.type
_entity.pdbx_description
1 polymer ?
#
loop_
_entity_poly.entity_id
_entity_poly.type
_entity_poly.pdbx_seq_one_letter_code
_entity_poly.pdbx_strand_id
1 'polypeptide(L)'
;MTKSNKIMKINARLDSRGFSLLEILIALVIAGVLVSVAALSFGDDRKSELETNAKRFYALVKQAQDETLLRGIDIGIRVEEQKYWFYLFDPENEKWLPIEDDEFFTEKEIPETLEVKLLVDGSTLFSEDEDDVDIFEKDVNIFEEEDEKPIEPPQIFILSSGEMNDFKFAIGWVDDDPQYYLVTGTMLGEVQLSDAMSGNLREEVKEDDFLNL
;
A
#
# COMPACT_ATOMS: atom_id res chain seq x y z
N MET A 1 -40.36 1.37 81.51
CA MET A 1 -41.36 1.88 80.54
C MET A 1 -40.62 2.36 79.31
N THR A 2 -40.70 1.59 78.23
CA THR A 2 -39.83 1.65 77.06
C THR A 2 -40.45 2.52 75.96
N LYS A 3 -39.72 3.51 75.45
CA LYS A 3 -40.17 4.37 74.34
C LYS A 3 -40.16 3.58 73.03
N SER A 4 -41.32 3.52 72.36
CA SER A 4 -41.50 2.90 71.05
C SER A 4 -41.01 3.85 69.94
N ASN A 5 -40.11 3.37 69.09
CA ASN A 5 -39.51 4.14 68.00
C ASN A 5 -40.32 3.88 66.71
N LYS A 6 -40.91 4.93 66.13
CA LYS A 6 -41.71 4.85 64.91
C LYS A 6 -40.80 5.00 63.69
N ILE A 7 -40.48 3.89 63.02
CA ILE A 7 -39.69 3.89 61.79
C ILE A 7 -40.58 4.38 60.64
N MET A 8 -40.24 5.54 60.07
CA MET A 8 -40.88 6.10 58.88
C MET A 8 -40.30 5.38 57.65
N LYS A 9 -41.11 4.58 56.96
CA LYS A 9 -40.74 3.97 55.68
C LYS A 9 -40.86 5.03 54.58
N ILE A 10 -39.73 5.44 54.01
CA ILE A 10 -39.68 6.27 52.80
C ILE A 10 -39.90 5.33 51.62
N ASN A 11 -41.08 5.38 51.00
CA ASN A 11 -41.33 4.70 49.73
C ASN A 11 -40.75 5.57 48.61
N ALA A 12 -39.52 5.29 48.18
CA ALA A 12 -39.01 5.80 46.90
C ALA A 12 -39.80 5.12 45.78
N ARG A 13 -40.71 5.85 45.14
CA ARG A 13 -41.29 5.41 43.85
C ARG A 13 -40.20 5.58 42.80
N LEU A 14 -39.65 4.47 42.33
CA LEU A 14 -38.92 4.45 41.06
C LEU A 14 -39.98 4.63 39.97
N ASP A 15 -40.01 5.81 39.38
CA ASP A 15 -40.91 6.16 38.28
C ASP A 15 -40.39 5.43 37.03
N SER A 16 -40.89 4.20 36.80
CA SER A 16 -40.56 3.41 35.62
C SER A 16 -41.25 4.01 34.38
N ARG A 17 -40.67 5.10 33.86
CA ARG A 17 -41.08 5.67 32.57
C ARG A 17 -40.56 4.76 31.47
N GLY A 18 -41.45 3.99 30.85
CA GLY A 18 -41.13 3.26 29.62
C GLY A 18 -40.83 4.24 28.49
N PHE A 19 -39.90 3.85 27.61
CA PHE A 19 -39.57 4.61 26.41
C PHE A 19 -40.81 4.75 25.52
N SER A 20 -41.06 5.97 25.02
CA SER A 20 -42.11 6.16 24.04
C SER A 20 -41.69 5.55 22.70
N LEU A 21 -42.66 5.09 21.91
CA LEU A 21 -42.40 4.64 20.53
C LEU A 21 -41.72 5.72 19.69
N LEU A 22 -42.08 6.99 19.92
CA LEU A 22 -41.47 8.13 19.23
C LEU A 22 -39.97 8.25 19.55
N GLU A 23 -39.57 7.96 20.79
CA GLU A 23 -38.17 8.07 21.23
C GLU A 23 -37.29 7.01 20.58
N ILE A 24 -37.79 5.78 20.46
CA ILE A 24 -37.10 4.71 19.73
C ILE A 24 -37.04 5.06 18.23
N LEU A 25 -38.11 5.60 17.65
CA LEU A 25 -38.11 6.02 16.25
C LEU A 25 -37.10 7.13 15.98
N ILE A 26 -37.05 8.16 16.83
CA ILE A 26 -36.07 9.25 16.71
C ILE A 26 -34.65 8.71 16.91
N ALA A 27 -34.42 7.83 17.88
CA ALA A 27 -33.11 7.23 18.12
C ALA A 27 -32.63 6.43 16.90
N LEU A 28 -33.50 5.65 16.26
CA LEU A 28 -33.17 4.91 15.04
C LEU A 28 -32.88 5.83 13.85
N VAL A 29 -33.63 6.92 13.70
CA VAL A 29 -33.37 7.92 12.66
C VAL A 29 -32.01 8.59 12.88
N ILE A 30 -31.71 9.02 14.11
CA ILE A 30 -30.41 9.62 14.43
C ILE A 30 -29.28 8.60 14.20
N ALA A 31 -29.45 7.35 14.66
CA ALA A 31 -28.47 6.30 14.43
C ALA A 31 -28.24 6.05 12.93
N GLY A 32 -29.31 6.01 12.12
CA GLY A 32 -29.21 5.87 10.67
C GLY A 32 -28.43 7.03 10.02
N VAL A 33 -28.73 8.27 10.41
CA VAL A 33 -28.00 9.46 9.91
C VAL A 33 -26.52 9.42 10.32
N LEU A 34 -26.22 9.05 11.57
CA LEU A 34 -24.84 8.94 12.04
C LEU A 34 -24.06 7.86 11.28
N VAL A 35 -24.68 6.69 11.03
CA VAL A 35 -24.07 5.63 10.22
C VAL A 35 -23.83 6.10 8.79
N SER A 36 -24.79 6.78 8.16
CA SER A 36 -24.63 7.31 6.80
C SER A 36 -23.50 8.33 6.70
N VAL A 37 -23.37 9.26 7.67
CA VAL A 37 -22.28 10.24 7.69
C VAL A 37 -20.93 9.58 7.95
N ALA A 38 -20.86 8.63 8.89
CA ALA A 38 -19.64 7.89 9.17
C ALA A 38 -19.14 7.11 7.94
N ALA A 39 -20.06 6.45 7.20
CA ALA A 39 -19.71 5.72 5.98
C ALA A 39 -19.08 6.62 4.90
N LEU A 40 -19.55 7.86 4.75
CA LEU A 40 -18.96 8.82 3.80
C LEU A 40 -17.56 9.26 4.23
N SER A 41 -17.31 9.46 5.53
CA SER A 41 -16.00 9.86 6.05
C SER A 41 -14.93 8.81 5.76
N PHE A 42 -15.24 7.51 5.95
CA PHE A 42 -14.28 6.44 5.67
C PHE A 42 -13.89 6.33 4.20
N GLY A 43 -14.81 6.61 3.27
CA GLY A 43 -14.52 6.59 1.83
C GLY A 43 -13.55 7.70 1.40
N ASP A 44 -13.64 8.88 2.02
CA ASP A 44 -12.74 10.02 1.74
C ASP A 44 -11.32 9.75 2.27
N ASP A 45 -11.23 9.15 3.46
CA ASP A 45 -9.95 8.74 4.07
C ASP A 45 -9.21 7.71 3.19
N ARG A 46 -9.90 6.70 2.66
CA ARG A 46 -9.29 5.68 1.77
C ARG A 46 -8.79 6.28 0.45
N LYS A 47 -9.56 7.18 -0.16
CA LYS A 47 -9.16 7.88 -1.39
C LYS A 47 -7.90 8.71 -1.16
N SER A 48 -7.87 9.47 -0.06
CA SER A 48 -6.72 10.25 0.34
C SER A 48 -5.49 9.37 0.64
N GLU A 49 -5.67 8.23 1.31
CA GLU A 49 -4.60 7.28 1.60
C GLU A 49 -3.99 6.71 0.32
N LEU A 50 -4.83 6.27 -0.63
CA LEU A 50 -4.36 5.78 -1.93
C LEU A 50 -3.59 6.86 -2.71
N GLU A 51 -4.18 8.05 -2.85
CA GLU A 51 -3.54 9.16 -3.57
C GLU A 51 -2.19 9.53 -2.95
N THR A 52 -2.12 9.56 -1.61
CA THR A 52 -0.89 9.85 -0.87
C THR A 52 0.18 8.80 -1.15
N ASN A 53 -0.19 7.51 -1.12
CA ASN A 53 0.75 6.41 -1.38
C ASN A 53 1.26 6.42 -2.83
N ALA A 54 0.37 6.65 -3.81
CA ALA A 54 0.74 6.76 -5.22
C ALA A 54 1.69 7.95 -5.48
N LYS A 55 1.36 9.13 -4.95
CA LYS A 55 2.20 10.33 -5.06
C LYS A 55 3.54 10.15 -4.36
N ARG A 56 3.57 9.46 -3.21
CA ARG A 56 4.81 9.16 -2.48
C ARG A 56 5.74 8.30 -3.33
N PHE A 57 5.25 7.20 -3.90
CA PHE A 57 6.07 6.36 -4.78
C PHE A 57 6.58 7.14 -5.99
N TYR A 58 5.70 7.86 -6.70
CA TYR A 58 6.07 8.74 -7.82
C TYR A 58 7.18 9.73 -7.44
N ALA A 59 7.02 10.43 -6.31
CA ALA A 59 7.99 11.43 -5.84
C ALA A 59 9.34 10.79 -5.50
N LEU A 60 9.36 9.59 -4.90
CA LEU A 60 10.59 8.87 -4.58
C LEU A 60 11.31 8.35 -5.83
N VAL A 61 10.58 7.88 -6.84
CA VAL A 61 11.17 7.53 -8.14
C VAL A 61 11.81 8.76 -8.77
N LYS A 62 11.10 9.90 -8.79
CA LYS A 62 11.66 11.17 -9.29
C LYS A 62 12.89 11.61 -8.51
N GLN A 63 12.86 11.49 -7.18
CA GLN A 63 14.00 11.80 -6.32
C GLN A 63 15.20 10.89 -6.64
N ALA A 64 14.96 9.60 -6.87
CA ALA A 64 16.01 8.66 -7.29
C ALA A 64 16.61 9.05 -8.65
N GLN A 65 15.78 9.43 -9.64
CA GLN A 65 16.27 9.93 -10.93
C GLN A 65 17.20 11.14 -10.76
N ASP A 66 16.76 12.13 -9.99
CA ASP A 66 17.53 13.34 -9.76
C ASP A 66 18.86 13.01 -9.06
N GLU A 67 18.82 12.17 -8.03
CA GLU A 67 20.02 11.79 -7.27
C GLU A 67 21.02 11.02 -8.12
N THR A 68 20.53 10.07 -8.92
CA THR A 68 21.32 9.28 -9.85
C THR A 68 22.02 10.17 -10.90
N LEU A 69 21.31 11.14 -11.47
CA LEU A 69 21.87 12.10 -12.42
C LEU A 69 22.87 13.06 -11.78
N LEU A 70 22.60 13.51 -10.55
CA LEU A 70 23.43 14.49 -9.85
C LEU A 70 24.72 13.89 -9.30
N ARG A 71 24.65 12.67 -8.76
CA ARG A 71 25.78 12.00 -8.10
C ARG A 71 26.50 10.99 -8.97
N GLY A 72 25.90 10.60 -10.10
CA GLY A 72 26.47 9.57 -10.98
C GLY A 72 26.46 8.18 -10.34
N ILE A 73 25.42 7.89 -9.56
CA ILE A 73 25.22 6.60 -8.87
C ILE A 73 24.01 5.89 -9.48
N ASP A 74 24.04 4.57 -9.56
CA ASP A 74 22.87 3.80 -10.00
C ASP A 74 22.03 3.41 -8.79
N ILE A 75 20.73 3.65 -8.87
CA ILE A 75 19.76 3.35 -7.82
C ILE A 75 18.82 2.26 -8.31
N GLY A 76 18.56 1.28 -7.46
CA GLY A 76 17.57 0.23 -7.69
C GLY A 76 16.39 0.39 -6.74
N ILE A 77 15.20 0.03 -7.19
CA ILE A 77 14.00 -0.04 -6.36
C ILE A 77 13.52 -1.48 -6.33
N ARG A 78 13.28 -1.96 -5.12
CA ARG A 78 12.65 -3.24 -4.88
C ARG A 78 11.26 -3.05 -4.32
N VAL A 79 10.30 -3.70 -4.95
CA VAL A 79 8.90 -3.70 -4.56
C VAL A 79 8.52 -5.12 -4.15
N GLU A 80 7.81 -5.22 -3.04
CA GLU A 80 7.09 -6.39 -2.57
C GLU A 80 5.64 -6.00 -2.31
N GLU A 81 4.80 -6.97 -1.97
CA GLU A 81 3.35 -6.77 -1.90
C GLU A 81 2.94 -5.65 -0.91
N GLN A 82 3.60 -5.54 0.24
CA GLN A 82 3.28 -4.56 1.29
C GLN A 82 4.42 -3.59 1.61
N LYS A 83 5.47 -3.54 0.80
CA LYS A 83 6.59 -2.61 1.03
C LYS A 83 7.46 -2.40 -0.20
N TYR A 84 8.25 -1.34 -0.18
CA TYR A 84 9.31 -1.12 -1.15
C TYR A 84 10.49 -0.40 -0.52
N TRP A 85 11.69 -0.60 -1.08
CA TRP A 85 12.92 0.00 -0.60
C TRP A 85 13.93 0.17 -1.73
N PHE A 86 15.06 0.82 -1.42
CA PHE A 86 16.02 1.27 -2.41
C PHE A 86 17.39 0.64 -2.19
N TYR A 87 18.12 0.50 -3.30
CA TYR A 87 19.48 0.00 -3.34
C TYR A 87 20.40 1.00 -4.05
N LEU A 88 21.66 1.01 -3.65
CA LEU A 88 22.77 1.62 -4.37
C LEU A 88 23.56 0.53 -5.08
N PHE A 89 23.95 0.77 -6.34
CA PHE A 89 24.91 -0.11 -7.01
C PHE A 89 26.35 0.20 -6.59
N ASP A 90 27.08 -0.82 -6.14
CA ASP A 90 28.52 -0.78 -5.92
C ASP A 90 29.24 -1.33 -7.17
N PRO A 91 29.87 -0.47 -7.99
CA PRO A 91 30.54 -0.88 -9.21
C PRO A 91 31.87 -1.61 -8.96
N GLU A 92 32.48 -1.49 -7.77
CA GLU A 92 33.75 -2.19 -7.47
C GLU A 92 33.53 -3.67 -7.19
N ASN A 93 32.41 -3.98 -6.52
CA ASN A 93 32.05 -5.34 -6.14
C ASN A 93 30.94 -5.94 -7.03
N GLU A 94 30.40 -5.16 -7.97
CA GLU A 94 29.27 -5.51 -8.86
C GLU A 94 28.04 -6.00 -8.07
N LYS A 95 27.67 -5.28 -7.00
CA LYS A 95 26.60 -5.68 -6.08
C LYS A 95 25.65 -4.54 -5.74
N TRP A 96 24.40 -4.89 -5.50
CA TRP A 96 23.39 -3.99 -4.94
C TRP A 96 23.49 -4.00 -3.41
N LEU A 97 23.57 -2.82 -2.82
CA LEU A 97 23.62 -2.60 -1.38
C LEU A 97 22.37 -1.84 -0.93
N PRO A 98 21.64 -2.32 0.10
CA PRO A 98 20.45 -1.62 0.57
C PRO A 98 20.82 -0.23 1.11
N ILE A 99 19.96 0.75 0.87
CA ILE A 99 20.12 2.10 1.41
C ILE A 99 19.37 2.17 2.75
N GLU A 100 20.12 2.08 3.86
CA GLU A 100 19.54 2.12 5.21
C GLU A 100 19.64 3.51 5.87
N ASP A 101 20.67 4.28 5.51
CA ASP A 101 21.06 5.54 6.19
C ASP A 101 20.59 6.83 5.49
N ASP A 102 19.53 6.77 4.67
CA ASP A 102 18.96 7.92 3.96
C ASP A 102 17.47 8.11 4.28
N GLU A 103 17.07 9.30 4.73
CA GLU A 103 15.69 9.62 5.16
C GLU A 103 14.65 9.37 4.05
N PHE A 104 15.03 9.58 2.79
CA PHE A 104 14.14 9.38 1.64
C PHE A 104 14.09 7.92 1.21
N PHE A 105 15.24 7.25 1.20
CA PHE A 105 15.42 5.93 0.59
C PHE A 105 15.34 4.73 1.55
N THR A 106 14.88 4.95 2.79
CA THR A 106 14.52 3.83 3.68
C THR A 106 13.37 2.99 3.12
N GLU A 107 13.21 1.79 3.67
CA GLU A 107 12.01 0.97 3.48
C GLU A 107 10.73 1.77 3.77
N LYS A 108 9.74 1.64 2.88
CA LYS A 108 8.42 2.25 2.97
C LYS A 108 7.36 1.15 2.95
N GLU A 109 6.53 1.13 3.99
CA GLU A 109 5.38 0.24 4.07
C GLU A 109 4.23 0.73 3.17
N ILE A 110 3.52 -0.20 2.57
CA ILE A 110 2.26 -0.02 1.87
C ILE A 110 1.14 -0.52 2.82
N PRO A 111 0.11 0.30 3.11
CA PRO A 111 -1.00 -0.12 3.96
C PRO A 111 -1.67 -1.40 3.45
N GLU A 112 -2.07 -2.31 4.36
CA GLU A 112 -2.79 -3.55 4.03
C GLU A 112 -4.15 -3.29 3.36
N THR A 113 -4.67 -2.06 3.44
CA THR A 113 -5.87 -1.61 2.74
C THR A 113 -5.66 -1.45 1.23
N LEU A 114 -4.41 -1.49 0.77
CA LEU A 114 -3.99 -1.31 -0.61
C LEU A 114 -3.27 -2.56 -1.12
N GLU A 115 -3.47 -2.85 -2.39
CA GLU A 115 -2.77 -3.87 -3.17
C GLU A 115 -1.87 -3.20 -4.19
N VAL A 116 -0.73 -3.84 -4.47
CA VAL A 116 0.25 -3.39 -5.47
C VAL A 116 0.48 -4.45 -6.52
N LYS A 117 0.64 -4.00 -7.76
CA LYS A 117 1.09 -4.84 -8.87
C LYS A 117 2.22 -4.11 -9.60
N LEU A 118 3.34 -4.80 -9.75
CA LEU A 118 4.48 -4.30 -10.50
C LEU A 118 4.64 -5.12 -11.79
N LEU A 119 4.72 -4.42 -12.91
CA LEU A 119 5.17 -4.97 -14.18
C LEU A 119 6.49 -4.31 -14.55
N VAL A 120 7.46 -5.11 -14.98
CA VAL A 120 8.78 -4.66 -15.41
C VAL A 120 9.10 -5.32 -16.74
N ASP A 121 9.47 -4.52 -17.74
CA ASP A 121 9.84 -4.98 -19.08
C ASP A 121 8.81 -5.96 -19.69
N GLY A 122 7.53 -5.79 -19.34
CA GLY A 122 6.41 -6.65 -19.75
C GLY A 122 6.07 -7.79 -18.78
N SER A 123 6.97 -8.22 -17.91
CA SER A 123 6.72 -9.33 -16.97
C SER A 123 6.04 -8.86 -15.67
N THR A 124 4.97 -9.55 -15.26
CA THR A 124 4.27 -9.32 -13.97
C THR A 124 4.98 -10.03 -12.83
N LEU A 125 5.17 -9.35 -11.68
CA LEU A 125 5.91 -9.93 -10.55
C LEU A 125 5.05 -10.43 -9.37
N PHE A 126 3.72 -10.45 -9.49
CA PHE A 126 2.81 -10.88 -8.41
C PHE A 126 1.51 -11.54 -8.92
N SER A 127 1.56 -12.28 -10.03
CA SER A 127 0.40 -13.04 -10.49
C SER A 127 0.20 -14.28 -9.61
N GLU A 128 -0.89 -14.29 -8.83
CA GLU A 128 -1.40 -15.49 -8.12
C GLU A 128 -2.00 -16.55 -9.08
N ASP A 129 -1.70 -16.48 -10.37
CA ASP A 129 -1.97 -17.59 -11.26
C ASP A 129 -0.95 -18.69 -10.94
N GLU A 130 -1.41 -19.63 -10.11
CA GLU A 130 -0.78 -20.91 -9.83
C GLU A 130 -0.15 -21.48 -11.12
N ASP A 131 1.10 -21.94 -11.01
CA ASP A 131 1.91 -22.62 -12.04
C ASP A 131 2.83 -21.73 -12.89
N ASP A 132 3.69 -20.92 -12.27
CA ASP A 132 5.01 -20.65 -12.86
C ASP A 132 6.12 -21.20 -11.96
N VAL A 133 6.54 -22.40 -12.35
CA VAL A 133 7.81 -23.06 -12.12
C VAL A 133 8.89 -22.09 -11.64
N ASP A 134 9.47 -22.37 -10.47
CA ASP A 134 10.81 -21.90 -10.08
C ASP A 134 11.79 -22.16 -11.25
N ILE A 135 12.00 -21.19 -12.13
CA ILE A 135 12.99 -21.28 -13.22
C ILE A 135 14.41 -20.97 -12.71
N PHE A 136 14.53 -20.64 -11.43
CA PHE A 136 15.76 -20.79 -10.71
C PHE A 136 15.73 -22.19 -10.10
N GLU A 137 16.42 -23.12 -10.76
CA GLU A 137 16.73 -24.43 -10.19
C GLU A 137 17.15 -24.23 -8.74
N LYS A 138 16.23 -24.62 -7.85
CA LYS A 138 16.52 -24.82 -6.45
C LYS A 138 17.45 -26.02 -6.39
N ASP A 139 18.73 -25.78 -6.62
CA ASP A 139 19.79 -26.63 -6.11
C ASP A 139 19.65 -26.59 -4.59
N VAL A 140 18.75 -27.43 -4.07
CA VAL A 140 18.61 -27.69 -2.65
C VAL A 140 19.89 -28.42 -2.26
N ASN A 141 20.93 -27.65 -1.92
CA ASN A 141 22.00 -28.17 -1.08
C ASN A 141 21.36 -28.43 0.29
N ILE A 142 21.05 -29.69 0.58
CA ILE A 142 20.54 -30.19 1.88
C ILE A 142 21.61 -30.05 3.00
N PHE A 143 22.66 -29.28 2.75
CA PHE A 143 23.76 -28.98 3.67
C PHE A 143 24.20 -27.53 3.46
N GLU A 144 23.32 -26.56 3.69
CA GLU A 144 23.76 -25.16 3.82
C GLU A 144 23.88 -24.84 5.31
N GLU A 145 25.11 -24.52 5.73
CA GLU A 145 25.39 -23.80 6.97
C GLU A 145 24.57 -22.49 6.98
N GLU A 146 24.41 -21.82 8.13
CA GLU A 146 23.72 -20.52 8.23
C GLU A 146 24.51 -19.42 7.50
N ASP A 147 24.67 -19.55 6.18
CA ASP A 147 25.14 -18.51 5.29
C ASP A 147 24.00 -17.48 5.14
N GLU A 148 24.34 -16.20 5.26
CA GLU A 148 23.42 -15.09 5.06
C GLU A 148 22.71 -15.26 3.71
N LYS A 149 21.36 -15.24 3.72
CA LYS A 149 20.57 -15.35 2.50
C LYS A 149 21.05 -14.29 1.49
N PRO A 150 21.29 -14.67 0.23
CA PRO A 150 21.75 -13.72 -0.78
C PRO A 150 20.73 -12.58 -0.91
N ILE A 151 21.25 -11.35 -0.97
CA ILE A 151 20.45 -10.15 -1.19
C ILE A 151 19.83 -10.27 -2.58
N GLU A 152 18.51 -10.33 -2.64
CA GLU A 152 17.81 -10.38 -3.92
C GLU A 152 17.87 -8.99 -4.62
N PRO A 153 18.04 -8.97 -5.96
CA PRO A 153 18.24 -7.72 -6.68
C PRO A 153 16.97 -6.86 -6.73
N PRO A 154 17.11 -5.54 -6.95
CA PRO A 154 15.98 -4.67 -7.24
C PRO A 154 15.37 -5.00 -8.62
N GLN A 155 14.10 -4.69 -8.81
CA GLN A 155 13.41 -4.96 -10.08
C GLN A 155 13.35 -3.74 -10.98
N ILE A 156 13.35 -2.53 -10.42
CA ILE A 156 13.46 -1.28 -11.18
C ILE A 156 14.88 -0.75 -11.03
N PHE A 157 15.51 -0.38 -12.14
CA PHE A 157 16.85 0.20 -12.16
C PHE A 157 16.79 1.61 -12.73
N ILE A 158 17.49 2.54 -12.09
CA ILE A 158 17.63 3.93 -12.50
C ILE A 158 19.12 4.19 -12.61
N LEU A 159 19.59 4.40 -13.83
CA LEU A 159 21.01 4.47 -14.15
C LEU A 159 21.47 5.92 -14.26
N SER A 160 22.73 6.16 -13.95
CA SER A 160 23.40 7.47 -14.03
C SER A 160 23.43 8.07 -15.43
N SER A 161 23.12 7.28 -16.46
CA SER A 161 22.84 7.75 -17.83
C SER A 161 21.52 8.52 -17.97
N GLY A 162 20.61 8.39 -16.99
CA GLY A 162 19.22 8.83 -17.05
C GLY A 162 18.27 7.76 -17.60
N GLU A 163 18.79 6.60 -18.02
CA GLU A 163 18.00 5.47 -18.46
C GLU A 163 17.39 4.72 -17.27
N MET A 164 16.27 4.06 -17.50
CA MET A 164 15.68 3.09 -16.58
C MET A 164 15.13 1.91 -17.37
N ASN A 165 14.66 0.87 -16.69
CA ASN A 165 13.82 -0.14 -17.34
C ASN A 165 12.35 0.31 -17.39
N ASP A 166 11.60 -0.27 -18.32
CA ASP A 166 10.17 0.05 -18.45
C ASP A 166 9.43 -0.58 -17.27
N PHE A 167 8.63 0.22 -16.57
CA PHE A 167 7.83 -0.31 -15.46
C PHE A 167 6.44 0.31 -15.37
N LYS A 168 5.53 -0.45 -14.79
CA LYS A 168 4.20 -0.04 -14.38
C LYS A 168 3.98 -0.48 -12.95
N PHE A 169 3.95 0.49 -12.04
CA PHE A 169 3.59 0.29 -10.63
C PHE A 169 2.15 0.72 -10.44
N ALA A 170 1.27 -0.24 -10.22
CA ALA A 170 -0.13 -0.01 -9.90
C ALA A 170 -0.34 -0.17 -8.40
N ILE A 171 -1.09 0.76 -7.80
CA ILE A 171 -1.50 0.71 -6.40
C ILE A 171 -2.98 1.07 -6.31
N GLY A 172 -3.75 0.33 -5.53
CA GLY A 172 -5.20 0.50 -5.46
C GLY A 172 -5.84 -0.35 -4.36
N TRP A 173 -7.16 -0.29 -4.25
CA TRP A 173 -7.92 -1.29 -3.48
C TRP A 173 -8.84 -2.06 -4.43
N VAL A 174 -9.12 -3.32 -4.09
CA VAL A 174 -9.90 -4.24 -4.95
C VAL A 174 -11.29 -4.56 -4.41
N ASP A 175 -11.69 -3.95 -3.29
CA ASP A 175 -13.00 -4.15 -2.67
C ASP A 175 -14.08 -3.21 -3.26
N ASP A 176 -14.99 -2.68 -2.45
CA ASP A 176 -16.12 -1.85 -2.91
C ASP A 176 -15.65 -0.62 -3.71
N ASP A 177 -16.13 -0.50 -4.95
CA ASP A 177 -15.75 0.57 -5.90
C ASP A 177 -14.23 0.64 -6.12
N PRO A 178 -13.63 -0.36 -6.79
CA PRO A 178 -12.18 -0.47 -6.88
C PRO A 178 -11.59 0.70 -7.66
N GLN A 179 -10.54 1.29 -7.08
CA GLN A 179 -9.79 2.38 -7.69
C GLN A 179 -8.30 2.15 -7.56
N TYR A 180 -7.55 2.63 -8.54
CA TYR A 180 -6.11 2.53 -8.57
C TYR A 180 -5.46 3.74 -9.23
N TYR A 181 -4.18 3.94 -8.93
CA TYR A 181 -3.27 4.83 -9.62
C TYR A 181 -2.20 4.02 -10.31
N LEU A 182 -1.67 4.56 -11.41
CA LEU A 182 -0.56 3.99 -12.15
C LEU A 182 0.62 4.97 -12.13
N VAL A 183 1.78 4.47 -11.70
CA VAL A 183 3.07 5.13 -11.89
C VAL A 183 3.83 4.37 -12.97
N THR A 184 4.10 5.03 -14.08
CA THR A 184 4.86 4.44 -15.18
C THR A 184 6.25 5.05 -15.24
N GLY A 185 7.24 4.22 -15.57
CA GLY A 185 8.57 4.63 -15.98
C GLY A 185 8.90 4.04 -17.34
N THR A 186 9.61 4.79 -18.17
CA THR A 186 10.04 4.34 -19.50
C THR A 186 11.55 4.37 -19.63
N MET A 187 12.12 3.62 -20.57
CA MET A 187 13.56 3.59 -20.82
C MET A 187 14.20 4.95 -21.11
N LEU A 188 13.39 5.90 -21.58
CA LEU A 188 13.81 7.28 -21.82
C LEU A 188 13.89 8.13 -20.54
N GLY A 189 13.64 7.53 -19.37
CA GLY A 189 13.61 8.22 -18.08
C GLY A 189 12.33 9.03 -17.85
N GLU A 190 11.30 8.88 -18.68
CA GLU A 190 10.02 9.54 -18.39
C GLU A 190 9.27 8.79 -17.31
N VAL A 191 8.84 9.53 -16.28
CA VAL A 191 8.03 9.00 -15.17
C VAL A 191 6.76 9.81 -15.05
N GLN A 192 5.61 9.12 -15.05
CA GLN A 192 4.28 9.73 -15.05
C GLN A 192 3.43 9.09 -13.95
N LEU A 193 2.51 9.89 -13.39
CA LEU A 193 1.47 9.44 -12.47
C LEU A 193 0.13 9.70 -13.13
N SER A 194 -0.72 8.68 -13.23
CA SER A 194 -2.08 8.82 -13.74
C SER A 194 -3.01 9.56 -12.77
N ASP A 195 -4.18 9.96 -13.23
CA ASP A 195 -5.31 10.21 -12.33
C ASP A 195 -5.85 8.89 -11.76
N ALA A 196 -6.76 8.99 -10.77
CA ALA A 196 -7.47 7.82 -10.24
C ALA A 196 -8.29 7.14 -11.35
N MET A 197 -8.04 5.85 -11.55
CA MET A 197 -8.76 5.00 -12.49
C MET A 197 -9.69 4.06 -11.73
N SER A 198 -10.86 3.78 -12.29
CA SER A 198 -11.79 2.79 -11.74
C SER A 198 -11.60 1.48 -12.49
N GLY A 199 -11.52 0.38 -11.76
CA GLY A 199 -11.24 -0.93 -12.34
C GLY A 199 -10.47 -1.85 -11.41
N ASN A 200 -10.34 -3.11 -11.80
CA ASN A 200 -9.58 -4.09 -11.03
C ASN A 200 -8.11 -4.10 -11.48
N LEU A 201 -7.20 -3.65 -10.60
CA LEU A 201 -5.76 -3.62 -10.87
C LEU A 201 -5.20 -4.98 -11.32
N ARG A 202 -5.78 -6.09 -10.86
CA ARG A 202 -5.34 -7.45 -11.23
C ARG A 202 -5.63 -7.77 -12.69
N GLU A 203 -6.78 -7.31 -13.20
CA GLU A 203 -7.25 -7.62 -14.56
C GLU A 203 -6.84 -6.60 -15.60
N GLU A 204 -6.74 -5.32 -15.23
CA GLU A 204 -6.47 -4.23 -16.18
C GLU A 204 -4.98 -4.00 -16.40
N VAL A 205 -4.13 -4.20 -15.39
CA VAL A 205 -2.68 -4.06 -15.56
C VAL A 205 -2.11 -5.39 -16.05
N LYS A 206 -2.33 -5.68 -17.34
CA LYS A 206 -1.81 -6.87 -18.04
C LYS A 206 -0.65 -6.50 -18.97
N GLU A 207 0.15 -7.51 -19.30
CA GLU A 207 1.30 -7.42 -20.22
C GLU A 207 0.95 -6.75 -21.56
N ASP A 208 -0.26 -6.97 -22.09
CA ASP A 208 -0.72 -6.42 -23.37
C ASP A 208 -0.83 -4.88 -23.42
N ASP A 209 -0.93 -4.22 -22.27
CA ASP A 209 -1.09 -2.75 -22.21
C ASP A 209 0.21 -1.97 -22.46
N PHE A 210 1.36 -2.64 -22.60
CA PHE A 210 2.59 -1.97 -23.04
C PHE A 210 2.56 -1.56 -24.52
N LEU A 211 1.69 -2.16 -25.33
CA LEU A 211 1.68 -1.96 -26.79
C LEU A 211 0.78 -0.81 -27.27
N ASN A 212 0.06 -0.13 -26.39
CA ASN A 212 -0.98 0.85 -26.75
C ASN A 212 -0.74 2.30 -26.27
N LEU A 213 0.49 2.66 -25.89
CA LEU A 213 0.86 4.04 -25.53
C LEU A 213 1.89 4.64 -26.51
#